data_AF-A0A812WKY8-F1
#
_entry.id   AF-A0A812WKY8-F1
#
_cell.length_a   1.000
_cell.length_b   1.000
_cell.length_c   1.000
_cell.angle_alpha   90.00
_cell.angle_beta   90.00
_cell.angle_gamma   90.00
#
_symmetry.space_group_name_H-M   'P 1'
#
loop_
_entity.id
_entity.type
_entity.pdbx_description
1 polymer ?
#
loop_
_entity_poly.entity_id
_entity_poly.type
_entity_poly.pdbx_seq_one_letter_code
_entity_poly.pdbx_strand_id
1 'polypeptide(L)'
;VTLLDLGLSGCEAVGAIKCLEHLFKEMKSFAMENNLYLHMNASTRTILSWSSHADYPTGFWFKGADTVVVIKFLIWKYTGLLESVAERNNADYLNEILNCLNAANDFMSTLYRSGLFLSRLRLTRVVRVGKAMLSSYSLCARAAFH
;
A
#
# COMPACT_ATOMS: atom_id res chain seq x y z
N VAL A 1 7.00 -1.47 -14.06
CA VAL A 1 6.11 -2.18 -13.12
C VAL A 1 4.68 -1.75 -13.38
N THR A 2 4.05 -2.40 -14.34
CA THR A 2 2.65 -2.15 -14.74
C THR A 2 1.72 -2.97 -13.85
N LEU A 3 0.43 -2.61 -13.77
CA LEU A 3 -0.61 -3.34 -13.01
C LEU A 3 -0.71 -4.86 -13.32
N LEU A 4 0.04 -5.35 -14.31
CA LEU A 4 0.24 -6.78 -14.63
C LEU A 4 0.70 -7.62 -13.43
N ASP A 5 1.43 -7.05 -12.48
CA ASP A 5 2.03 -7.79 -11.37
C ASP A 5 1.06 -8.13 -10.22
N LEU A 6 -0.14 -7.56 -10.20
CA LEU A 6 -1.16 -7.84 -9.17
C LEU A 6 -2.09 -9.03 -9.51
N GLY A 7 -1.66 -9.91 -10.41
CA GLY A 7 -2.52 -10.98 -10.96
C GLY A 7 -3.52 -10.48 -12.01
N LEU A 8 -3.40 -9.22 -12.44
CA LEU A 8 -4.21 -8.64 -13.51
C LEU A 8 -3.46 -8.81 -14.84
N SER A 9 -3.44 -10.04 -15.36
CA SER A 9 -3.04 -10.36 -16.73
C SER A 9 -3.88 -9.64 -17.82
N GLY A 10 -4.79 -8.73 -17.41
CA GLY A 10 -5.71 -8.00 -18.28
C GLY A 10 -5.67 -6.48 -18.16
N CYS A 11 -4.73 -5.82 -17.46
CA CYS A 11 -4.78 -4.33 -17.46
C CYS A 11 -4.48 -3.70 -18.82
N GLU A 12 -3.75 -4.37 -19.71
CA GLU A 12 -3.63 -3.97 -21.11
C GLU A 12 -4.91 -4.23 -21.91
N ALA A 13 -5.69 -5.27 -21.56
CA ALA A 13 -6.91 -5.66 -22.27
C ALA A 13 -8.20 -4.99 -21.76
N VAL A 14 -8.24 -4.62 -20.47
CA VAL A 14 -9.45 -4.18 -19.74
C VAL A 14 -9.35 -2.71 -19.31
N GLY A 15 -8.15 -2.14 -19.31
CA GLY A 15 -7.87 -0.74 -18.97
C GLY A 15 -7.71 -0.50 -17.47
N ALA A 16 -6.85 0.48 -17.12
CA ALA A 16 -6.45 0.75 -15.73
C ALA A 16 -7.62 1.07 -14.77
N ILE A 17 -8.69 1.69 -15.27
CA ILE A 17 -9.86 2.07 -14.45
C ILE A 17 -10.60 0.82 -13.94
N LYS A 18 -10.90 -0.13 -14.83
CA LYS A 18 -11.59 -1.37 -14.46
C LYS A 18 -10.73 -2.24 -13.55
N CYS A 19 -9.41 -2.23 -13.73
CA CYS A 19 -8.46 -2.86 -12.81
C CYS A 19 -8.55 -2.26 -11.41
N LEU A 20 -8.59 -0.93 -11.28
CA LEU A 20 -8.75 -0.25 -10.00
C LEU A 20 -10.10 -0.53 -9.34
N GLU A 21 -11.19 -0.58 -10.12
CA GLU A 21 -12.51 -0.95 -9.60
C GLU A 21 -12.53 -2.39 -9.06
N HIS A 22 -11.87 -3.32 -9.76
CA HIS A 22 -11.75 -4.70 -9.31
C HIS A 22 -10.95 -4.81 -8.01
N LEU A 23 -9.77 -4.18 -7.96
CA LEU A 23 -8.93 -4.13 -6.75
C LEU A 23 -9.67 -3.47 -5.57
N PHE A 24 -10.45 -2.44 -5.83
CA PHE A 24 -11.25 -1.79 -4.79
C PHE A 24 -12.36 -2.69 -4.24
N LYS A 25 -13.00 -3.49 -5.09
CA LYS A 25 -13.99 -4.50 -4.65
C LYS A 25 -13.33 -5.56 -3.77
N GLU A 26 -12.18 -6.09 -4.18
CA GLU A 26 -11.42 -7.04 -3.36
C GLU A 26 -11.01 -6.41 -2.01
N MET A 27 -10.55 -5.16 -2.02
CA MET A 27 -10.19 -4.45 -0.80
C MET A 27 -11.38 -4.23 0.14
N LYS A 28 -12.58 -3.97 -0.40
CA LYS A 28 -13.82 -3.90 0.39
C LYS A 28 -14.14 -5.24 1.04
N SER A 29 -14.07 -6.34 0.29
CA SER A 29 -14.28 -7.69 0.83
C SER A 29 -13.26 -8.01 1.93
N PHE A 30 -11.97 -7.76 1.68
CA PHE A 30 -10.91 -7.92 2.67
C PHE A 30 -11.17 -7.10 3.93
N ALA A 31 -11.60 -5.84 3.79
CA ALA A 31 -11.89 -4.98 4.93
C ALA A 31 -13.07 -5.51 5.75
N MET A 32 -14.14 -5.99 5.10
CA MET A 32 -15.29 -6.61 5.78
C MET A 32 -14.87 -7.87 6.54
N GLU A 33 -14.12 -8.77 5.92
CA GLU A 33 -13.65 -10.03 6.53
C GLU A 33 -12.73 -9.80 7.74
N ASN A 34 -11.94 -8.72 7.70
CA ASN A 34 -10.98 -8.39 8.75
C ASN A 34 -11.51 -7.34 9.76
N ASN A 35 -12.81 -7.02 9.72
CA ASN A 35 -13.43 -6.00 10.57
C ASN A 35 -12.70 -4.63 10.52
N LEU A 36 -12.23 -4.25 9.34
CA LEU A 36 -11.59 -2.96 9.08
C LEU A 36 -12.61 -1.99 8.49
N TYR A 37 -12.60 -0.75 8.97
CA TYR A 37 -13.47 0.30 8.44
C TYR A 37 -12.74 1.12 7.38
N LEU A 38 -13.33 1.19 6.19
CA LEU A 38 -12.81 1.91 5.03
C LEU A 38 -13.75 3.07 4.72
N HIS A 39 -13.27 4.31 4.85
CA HIS A 39 -14.09 5.52 4.64
C HIS A 39 -14.21 5.86 3.15
N MET A 40 -13.24 5.44 2.34
CA MET A 40 -13.27 5.67 0.90
C MET A 40 -14.38 4.87 0.20
N ASN A 41 -15.04 5.55 -0.73
CA ASN A 41 -16.12 4.97 -1.52
C ASN A 41 -15.67 4.41 -2.88
N ALA A 42 -14.48 4.80 -3.36
CA ALA A 42 -13.86 4.30 -4.58
C ALA A 42 -12.33 4.51 -4.57
N SER A 43 -11.59 3.63 -5.24
CA SER A 43 -10.19 3.87 -5.64
C SER A 43 -10.16 4.48 -7.03
N THR A 44 -10.17 5.82 -7.11
CA THR A 44 -10.05 6.52 -8.39
C THR A 44 -8.59 6.87 -8.68
N ARG A 45 -8.29 7.12 -9.96
CA ARG A 45 -6.97 7.64 -10.34
C ARG A 45 -6.66 8.92 -9.56
N THR A 46 -7.59 9.86 -9.44
CA THR A 46 -7.40 11.12 -8.68
C THR A 46 -7.03 10.88 -7.22
N ILE A 47 -7.61 9.85 -6.59
CA ILE A 47 -7.35 9.49 -5.20
C ILE A 47 -5.97 8.81 -5.03
N LEU A 48 -5.55 7.99 -6.00
CA LEU A 48 -4.30 7.23 -5.95
C LEU A 48 -3.13 7.91 -6.66
N SER A 49 -3.39 8.90 -7.51
CA SER A 49 -2.39 9.68 -8.22
C SER A 49 -1.93 10.83 -7.37
N TRP A 50 -0.64 11.09 -7.40
CA TRP A 50 -0.09 12.36 -6.94
C TRP A 50 -0.43 13.42 -7.99
N SER A 51 -1.56 14.13 -7.84
CA SER A 51 -1.75 15.34 -8.64
C SER A 51 -0.67 16.36 -8.22
N SER A 52 -0.05 17.04 -9.18
CA SER A 52 0.88 18.15 -8.92
C SER A 52 0.20 19.38 -8.33
N HIS A 53 -1.13 19.32 -8.20
CA HIS A 53 -1.97 20.35 -7.64
C HIS A 53 -2.33 19.94 -6.21
N ALA A 54 -2.34 20.90 -5.28
CA ALA A 54 -2.79 20.69 -3.90
C ALA A 54 -4.32 20.47 -3.82
N ASP A 55 -4.90 19.77 -4.79
CA ASP A 55 -6.28 19.32 -4.77
C ASP A 55 -6.35 18.13 -3.80
N TYR A 56 -6.53 18.46 -2.53
CA TYR A 56 -6.86 17.46 -1.54
C TYR A 56 -8.18 16.80 -1.96
N PRO A 57 -8.26 15.45 -2.04
CA PRO A 57 -9.51 14.78 -2.32
C PRO A 57 -10.51 15.13 -1.21
N THR A 58 -11.40 16.08 -1.50
CA THR A 58 -12.42 16.53 -0.56
C THR A 58 -13.45 15.41 -0.41
N GLY A 59 -13.61 14.91 0.82
CA GLY A 59 -14.85 14.25 1.25
C GLY A 59 -14.79 12.79 1.69
N PHE A 60 -13.81 11.96 1.32
CA PHE A 60 -13.97 10.49 1.56
C PHE A 60 -12.69 9.71 1.90
N TRP A 61 -11.51 10.34 1.99
CA TRP A 61 -10.28 9.63 2.38
C TRP A 61 -9.86 10.06 3.78
N PHE A 62 -10.01 9.18 4.77
CA PHE A 62 -9.47 9.39 6.10
C PHE A 62 -8.01 8.89 6.14
N LYS A 63 -7.06 9.82 5.99
CA LYS A 63 -5.64 9.51 5.73
C LYS A 63 -4.98 8.56 6.73
N GLY A 64 -5.37 8.59 7.99
CA GLY A 64 -4.84 7.64 8.96
C GLY A 64 -5.37 6.23 8.75
N ALA A 65 -6.69 6.06 8.83
CA ALA A 65 -7.34 4.75 8.81
C ALA A 65 -7.29 4.12 7.42
N ASP A 66 -7.65 4.84 6.36
CA ASP A 66 -7.75 4.26 5.02
C ASP A 66 -6.37 3.86 4.49
N THR A 67 -5.32 4.65 4.75
CA THR A 67 -3.95 4.29 4.37
C THR A 67 -3.51 2.99 5.05
N VAL A 68 -3.85 2.79 6.32
CA VAL A 68 -3.52 1.54 7.04
C VAL A 68 -4.28 0.35 6.45
N VAL A 69 -5.55 0.52 6.09
CA VAL A 69 -6.34 -0.54 5.44
C VAL A 69 -5.76 -0.89 4.07
N VAL A 70 -5.43 0.12 3.25
CA VAL A 70 -4.80 -0.08 1.93
C VAL A 70 -3.48 -0.84 2.07
N ILE A 71 -2.61 -0.44 3.00
CA ILE A 71 -1.32 -1.12 3.21
C ILE A 71 -1.55 -2.58 3.64
N LYS A 72 -2.47 -2.85 4.57
CA LYS A 72 -2.79 -4.22 5.01
C LYS A 72 -3.34 -5.08 3.89
N PHE A 73 -4.21 -4.52 3.06
CA PHE A 73 -4.73 -5.20 1.88
C PHE A 73 -3.61 -5.55 0.89
N LEU A 74 -2.71 -4.61 0.62
CA LEU A 74 -1.57 -4.85 -0.26
C LEU A 74 -0.63 -5.93 0.31
N ILE A 75 -0.36 -5.93 1.61
CA ILE A 75 0.40 -7.01 2.26
C ILE A 75 -0.28 -8.36 2.01
N TRP A 76 -1.57 -8.48 2.32
CA TRP A 76 -2.34 -9.71 2.09
C TRP A 76 -2.26 -10.18 0.63
N LYS A 77 -2.44 -9.26 -0.32
CA LYS A 77 -2.40 -9.55 -1.76
C LYS A 77 -1.01 -10.03 -2.19
N TYR A 78 0.06 -9.33 -1.80
CA TYR A 78 1.43 -9.70 -2.17
C TYR A 78 1.91 -10.98 -1.50
N THR A 79 1.49 -11.26 -0.27
CA THR A 79 1.74 -12.55 0.38
C THR A 79 1.10 -13.68 -0.42
N GLY A 80 -0.19 -13.57 -0.78
CA GLY A 80 -0.86 -14.58 -1.61
C GLY A 80 -0.26 -14.72 -3.01
N LEU A 81 0.23 -13.63 -3.60
CA LEU A 81 0.94 -13.66 -4.89
C LEU A 81 2.27 -14.42 -4.79
N LEU A 82 3.04 -14.23 -3.73
CA LEU A 82 4.29 -14.96 -3.50
C LEU A 82 4.04 -16.45 -3.20
N GLU A 83 2.97 -16.77 -2.47
CA GLU A 83 2.60 -18.16 -2.15
C GLU A 83 2.09 -18.94 -3.39
N SER A 84 1.42 -18.25 -4.32
CA SER A 84 0.83 -18.86 -5.52
C SER A 84 1.79 -19.02 -6.69
N VAL A 85 3.01 -18.47 -6.61
CA VAL A 85 3.91 -18.34 -7.76
C VAL A 85 5.31 -18.85 -7.41
N ALA A 86 5.53 -20.15 -7.63
CA ALA A 86 6.81 -20.82 -7.41
C ALA A 86 7.90 -20.46 -8.45
N GLU A 87 7.53 -19.91 -9.61
CA GLU A 87 8.46 -19.72 -10.75
C GLU A 87 8.17 -18.44 -11.57
N ARG A 88 8.30 -17.24 -10.99
CA ARG A 88 8.41 -16.01 -11.79
C ARG A 88 9.77 -15.38 -11.59
N ASN A 89 10.34 -14.90 -12.70
CA ASN A 89 11.60 -14.13 -12.75
C ASN A 89 11.61 -12.86 -11.88
N ASN A 90 10.47 -12.49 -11.27
CA ASN A 90 10.29 -11.26 -10.48
C ASN A 90 10.02 -11.53 -8.98
N ALA A 91 10.18 -12.76 -8.50
CA ALA A 91 9.90 -13.11 -7.09
C ALA A 91 10.67 -12.22 -6.11
N ASP A 92 11.93 -11.92 -6.41
CA ASP A 92 12.78 -11.03 -5.59
C ASP A 92 12.19 -9.62 -5.51
N TYR A 93 11.76 -9.06 -6.65
CA TYR A 93 11.16 -7.72 -6.69
C TYR A 93 9.81 -7.66 -5.95
N LEU A 94 8.98 -8.70 -6.09
CA LEU A 94 7.71 -8.80 -5.34
C LEU A 94 7.96 -8.93 -3.83
N ASN A 95 9.00 -9.67 -3.43
CA ASN A 95 9.41 -9.80 -2.04
C ASN A 95 9.96 -8.47 -1.48
N GLU A 96 10.71 -7.70 -2.27
CA GLU A 96 11.11 -6.34 -1.89
C GLU A 96 9.91 -5.41 -1.69
N ILE A 97 8.92 -5.46 -2.58
CA ILE A 97 7.66 -4.70 -2.41
C ILE A 97 6.97 -5.12 -1.12
N LEU A 98 6.83 -6.42 -0.86
CA LEU A 98 6.20 -6.92 0.38
C LEU A 98 6.96 -6.44 1.63
N ASN A 99 8.29 -6.48 1.62
CA ASN A 99 9.12 -5.96 2.72
C ASN A 99 8.90 -4.47 2.94
N CYS A 100 8.82 -3.68 1.85
CA CYS A 100 8.50 -2.26 1.93
C CYS A 100 7.10 -2.01 2.50
N LEU A 101 6.10 -2.79 2.10
CA LEU A 101 4.73 -2.69 2.61
C LEU A 101 4.67 -3.01 4.10
N ASN A 102 5.37 -4.05 4.56
CA ASN A 102 5.47 -4.38 5.99
C ASN A 102 6.13 -3.26 6.79
N ALA A 103 7.24 -2.71 6.30
CA ALA A 103 7.91 -1.58 6.95
C ALA A 103 7.02 -0.32 6.98
N ALA A 104 6.24 -0.06 5.94
CA ALA A 104 5.26 1.02 5.89
C ALA A 104 4.13 0.81 6.90
N ASN A 105 3.61 -0.41 7.02
CA ASN A 105 2.58 -0.74 8.01
C ASN A 105 3.06 -0.51 9.44
N ASP A 106 4.29 -0.94 9.76
CA ASP A 106 4.90 -0.73 11.07
C ASP A 106 5.12 0.75 11.38
N PHE A 107 5.61 1.51 10.39
CA PHE A 107 5.77 2.95 10.53
C PHE A 107 4.44 3.65 10.76
N MET A 108 3.44 3.42 9.91
CA MET A 108 2.13 4.09 10.00
C MET A 108 1.38 3.69 11.28
N SER A 109 1.42 2.41 11.67
CA SER A 109 0.84 1.95 12.93
C SER A 109 1.53 2.56 14.15
N THR A 110 2.85 2.73 14.11
CA THR A 110 3.60 3.37 15.21
C THR A 110 3.34 4.88 15.26
N LEU A 111 3.30 5.54 14.10
CA LEU A 111 3.10 6.98 13.98
C LEU A 111 1.69 7.38 14.40
N TYR A 112 0.64 6.69 13.92
CA TYR A 112 -0.74 7.06 14.24
C TYR A 112 -1.18 6.66 15.65
N ARG A 113 -0.52 5.70 16.29
CA ARG A 113 -0.72 5.42 17.72
C ARG A 113 0.04 6.38 18.63
N SER A 114 0.91 7.20 18.06
CA SER A 114 1.67 8.17 18.83
C SER A 114 0.83 9.42 19.11
N GLY A 115 0.88 9.90 20.35
CA GLY A 115 0.29 11.20 20.69
C GLY A 115 1.05 12.35 20.00
N LEU A 116 0.38 13.51 19.87
CA LEU A 116 0.95 14.72 19.28
C LEU A 116 2.29 15.12 19.93
N PHE A 117 2.37 14.93 21.26
CA PHE A 117 3.59 15.11 22.03
C PHE A 117 4.27 13.76 22.25
N LEU A 118 5.38 13.57 21.53
CA LEU A 118 6.19 12.36 21.61
C LEU A 118 7.20 12.46 22.75
N SER A 119 7.17 11.49 23.66
CA SER A 119 8.31 11.28 24.56
C SER A 119 9.54 10.87 23.75
N ARG A 120 10.74 11.15 24.26
CA ARG A 120 12.01 10.82 23.59
C ARG A 120 12.08 9.36 23.15
N LEU A 121 11.63 8.42 24.00
CA LEU A 121 11.59 6.99 23.69
C LEU A 121 10.64 6.66 22.52
N ARG A 122 9.45 7.27 22.50
CA ARG A 122 8.48 7.05 21.40
C ARG A 122 9.00 7.67 20.10
N LEU A 123 9.60 8.87 20.17
CA LEU A 123 10.23 9.50 19.02
C LEU A 123 11.35 8.63 18.43
N THR A 124 12.25 8.09 19.25
CA THR A 124 13.30 7.17 18.79
C THR A 124 12.72 5.95 18.09
N ARG A 125 11.64 5.38 18.62
CA ARG A 125 10.95 4.26 17.97
C ARG A 125 10.38 4.66 16.61
N VAL A 126 9.64 5.76 16.52
CA VAL A 126 9.06 6.29 15.28
C VAL A 126 10.14 6.55 14.22
N VAL A 127 11.23 7.21 14.61
CA VAL A 127 12.38 7.48 13.71
C VAL A 127 12.99 6.18 13.20
N ARG A 128 13.16 5.18 14.06
CA ARG A 128 13.72 3.87 13.67
C ARG A 128 12.86 3.17 12.62
N VAL A 129 11.55 3.05 12.85
CA VAL A 129 10.65 2.39 11.88
C VAL A 129 10.49 3.22 10.60
N GLY A 130 10.53 4.55 10.68
CA GLY A 130 10.54 5.43 9.51
C GLY A 130 11.78 5.25 8.64
N LYS A 131 12.98 5.13 9.25
CA LYS A 131 14.22 4.83 8.52
C LYS A 131 14.16 3.48 7.81
N ALA A 132 13.60 2.45 8.45
CA ALA A 132 13.43 1.14 7.84
C ALA A 132 12.50 1.18 6.62
N MET A 133 11.37 1.91 6.73
CA MET A 133 10.46 2.14 5.60
C MET A 133 11.16 2.86 4.45
N LEU A 134 11.85 3.98 4.71
CA LEU A 134 12.55 4.74 3.67
C LEU A 134 13.65 3.91 2.99
N SER A 135 14.37 3.10 3.75
CA SER A 135 15.41 2.23 3.20
C SER A 135 14.81 1.18 2.27
N SER A 136 13.70 0.54 2.68
CA SER A 136 12.99 -0.44 1.86
C SER A 136 12.40 0.19 0.59
N TYR A 137 11.79 1.38 0.73
CA TYR A 137 11.28 2.14 -0.42
C TYR A 137 12.38 2.47 -1.43
N SER A 138 13.57 2.85 -0.96
CA SER A 138 14.72 3.13 -1.84
C SER A 138 15.20 1.91 -2.62
N LEU A 139 15.04 0.70 -2.08
CA LEU A 139 15.36 -0.55 -2.78
C LEU A 139 14.33 -0.80 -3.87
N CYS A 140 13.04 -0.76 -3.52
CA CYS A 140 11.95 -0.94 -4.49
C CYS A 140 12.00 0.09 -5.63
N ALA A 141 12.32 1.35 -5.30
CA ALA A 141 12.44 2.40 -6.30
C ALA A 141 13.61 2.11 -7.26
N ARG A 142 14.77 1.68 -6.75
CA ARG A 142 15.90 1.28 -7.59
C ARG A 142 15.56 0.10 -8.49
N ALA A 143 14.95 -0.94 -7.94
CA ALA A 143 14.54 -2.12 -8.70
C ALA A 143 13.44 -1.82 -9.74
N ALA A 144 12.67 -0.75 -9.58
CA ALA A 144 11.65 -0.35 -10.56
C ALA A 144 12.20 0.40 -11.79
N PHE A 145 13.40 1.00 -11.69
CA PHE A 145 14.03 1.82 -12.73
C PHE A 145 15.28 1.18 -13.35
N HIS A 146 15.67 -0.01 -12.89
CA HIS A 146 16.67 -0.88 -13.50
C HIS A 146 16.00 -1.96 -14.35
#